data_AF-A0A453DRY8-F1
#
_entry.id   AF-A0A453DRY8-F1
#
_cell.length_a   1.000
_cell.length_b   1.000
_cell.length_c   1.000
_cell.angle_alpha   90.00
_cell.angle_beta   90.00
_cell.angle_gamma   90.00
#
_symmetry.space_group_name_H-M   'P 1'
#
loop_
_entity.id
_entity.type
_entity.pdbx_description
1 polymer ?
#
loop_
_entity_poly.entity_id
_entity_poly.type
_entity_poly.pdbx_seq_one_letter_code
_entity_poly.pdbx_strand_id
1 'polypeptide(L)'
;MAMVTAKLSSPAAARLAPVRSAQPARRASLVRVRASGGSYADELVSTAKTVASPGRGILAIDESSATCGKRLASIGLDNTEVNRQAYRQLLLTTAGLGEYISGAILFEETLYQSTTDGKTFVDVLKDQNIMPGIKVDKGLVPLPGSNNESWCQGLDGLASRCAEYYKQGARFAKWRTVVSIPCGPTALAVKEAAWGLARYAAIAQDNGLVPIVEPEILLDGDHGIERTLEVAEKVWSEVFFYLAENNVLFEGILLKPSMVTPGAEHKEKASPEAIAKNTLTMLRRRVPPAVPGIMFLSGGQSELEATMNLNAMNQSANPWHVSFSYARALQNSVLKTWQGQPENIEAAQKALLVRAKANSLAQLGSYTGEGESDEAKKGMFQKGYTY
;
A
#
# COMPACT_ATOMS: atom_id res chain seq x y z
N MET A 1 -96.96 -41.79 -54.55
CA MET A 1 -97.34 -40.39 -54.87
C MET A 1 -96.24 -39.50 -54.29
N ALA A 2 -95.63 -38.68 -55.13
CA ALA A 2 -94.31 -38.07 -54.91
C ALA A 2 -94.27 -36.98 -53.82
N MET A 3 -93.13 -36.86 -53.13
CA MET A 3 -92.71 -35.60 -52.52
C MET A 3 -91.20 -35.42 -52.73
N VAL A 4 -90.85 -34.33 -53.41
CA VAL A 4 -89.50 -33.89 -53.76
C VAL A 4 -88.92 -33.09 -52.59
N THR A 5 -87.66 -33.31 -52.23
CA THR A 5 -86.85 -32.29 -51.52
C THR A 5 -85.43 -32.29 -52.04
N ALA A 6 -85.04 -31.18 -52.66
CA ALA A 6 -83.70 -30.92 -53.17
C ALA A 6 -82.75 -30.56 -52.02
N LYS A 7 -81.56 -31.17 -51.99
CA LYS A 7 -80.46 -30.77 -51.08
C LYS A 7 -79.38 -30.04 -51.88
N LEU A 8 -79.24 -28.75 -51.58
CA LEU A 8 -78.16 -27.87 -52.04
C LEU A 8 -76.85 -28.23 -51.31
N SER A 9 -75.77 -28.39 -52.08
CA SER A 9 -74.41 -28.63 -51.62
C SER A 9 -73.73 -27.33 -51.18
N SER A 10 -73.17 -27.31 -49.96
CA SER A 10 -72.39 -26.19 -49.42
C SER A 10 -70.89 -26.36 -49.72
N PRO A 11 -70.13 -25.29 -50.09
CA PRO A 11 -68.73 -25.39 -50.46
C PRO A 11 -67.79 -25.42 -49.24
N ALA A 12 -66.70 -26.17 -49.39
CA ALA A 12 -65.67 -26.43 -48.39
C ALA A 12 -64.91 -25.15 -47.96
N ALA A 13 -64.73 -24.99 -46.64
CA ALA A 13 -63.99 -23.90 -46.02
C ALA A 13 -62.46 -24.10 -46.15
N ALA A 14 -61.79 -23.09 -46.70
CA ALA A 14 -60.33 -23.02 -46.79
C ALA A 14 -59.69 -22.76 -45.41
N ARG A 15 -58.71 -23.58 -45.02
CA ARG A 15 -57.91 -23.40 -43.79
C ARG A 15 -56.79 -22.39 -44.05
N LEU A 16 -56.79 -21.29 -43.29
CA LEU A 16 -55.70 -20.30 -43.24
C LEU A 16 -54.51 -20.85 -42.42
N ALA A 17 -53.30 -20.71 -42.96
CA ALA A 17 -52.05 -21.07 -42.30
C ALA A 17 -51.63 -20.02 -41.24
N PRO A 18 -50.92 -20.40 -40.17
CA PRO A 18 -50.54 -19.46 -39.11
C PRO A 18 -49.35 -18.59 -39.54
N VAL A 19 -49.49 -17.28 -39.35
CA VAL A 19 -48.42 -16.29 -39.52
C VAL A 19 -47.42 -16.43 -38.37
N ARG A 20 -46.19 -16.85 -38.67
CA ARG A 20 -45.07 -16.82 -37.72
C ARG A 20 -44.61 -15.37 -37.53
N SER A 21 -44.79 -14.82 -36.34
CA SER A 21 -44.12 -13.57 -35.94
C SER A 21 -42.64 -13.85 -35.68
N ALA A 22 -41.76 -13.30 -36.50
CA ALA A 22 -40.33 -13.32 -36.25
C ALA A 22 -40.02 -12.28 -35.17
N GLN A 23 -39.75 -12.72 -33.94
CA GLN A 23 -39.14 -11.86 -32.92
C GLN A 23 -37.69 -11.55 -33.33
N PRO A 24 -37.22 -10.29 -33.27
CA PRO A 24 -35.83 -9.98 -33.55
C PRO A 24 -34.95 -10.63 -32.46
N ALA A 25 -34.01 -11.46 -32.89
CA ALA A 25 -33.01 -12.05 -32.00
C ALA A 25 -32.22 -10.92 -31.33
N ARG A 26 -32.37 -10.76 -30.00
CA ARG A 26 -31.47 -9.93 -29.21
C ARG A 26 -30.06 -10.51 -29.34
N ARG A 27 -29.22 -9.89 -30.15
CA ARG A 27 -27.76 -10.09 -30.06
C ARG A 27 -27.34 -9.60 -28.68
N ALA A 28 -27.12 -10.51 -27.75
CA ALA A 28 -26.36 -10.20 -26.55
C ALA A 28 -24.97 -9.74 -27.02
N SER A 29 -24.65 -8.46 -26.89
CA SER A 29 -23.26 -8.05 -26.99
C SER A 29 -22.54 -8.75 -25.84
N LEU A 30 -21.60 -9.64 -26.17
CA LEU A 30 -20.65 -10.14 -25.18
C LEU A 30 -19.79 -8.94 -24.77
N VAL A 31 -20.20 -8.25 -23.71
CA VAL A 31 -19.38 -7.24 -23.06
C VAL A 31 -18.18 -7.97 -22.48
N ARG A 32 -17.03 -7.89 -23.17
CA ARG A 32 -15.77 -8.39 -22.62
C ARG A 32 -15.32 -7.42 -21.53
N VAL A 33 -15.43 -7.85 -20.27
CA VAL A 33 -14.72 -7.22 -19.17
C VAL A 33 -13.22 -7.32 -19.50
N ARG A 34 -12.50 -6.19 -19.49
CA ARG A 34 -11.05 -6.20 -19.69
C ARG A 34 -10.41 -7.05 -18.60
N ALA A 35 -9.39 -7.85 -18.96
CA ALA A 35 -8.62 -8.61 -17.99
C ALA A 35 -7.99 -7.66 -16.95
N SER A 36 -7.95 -8.11 -15.69
CA SER A 36 -7.28 -7.42 -14.60
C SER A 36 -5.79 -7.18 -14.94
N GLY A 37 -5.26 -5.99 -14.66
CA GLY A 37 -3.88 -5.62 -15.02
C GLY A 37 -3.64 -5.24 -16.48
N GLY A 38 -4.63 -5.36 -17.38
CA GLY A 38 -4.53 -4.90 -18.77
C GLY A 38 -3.32 -5.46 -19.51
N SER A 39 -2.61 -4.60 -20.27
CA SER A 39 -1.37 -4.98 -20.97
C SER A 39 -0.15 -5.12 -20.07
N TYR A 40 -0.26 -4.78 -18.79
CA TYR A 40 0.85 -4.76 -17.82
C TYR A 40 0.85 -5.95 -16.86
N ALA A 41 -0.09 -6.89 -16.97
CA ALA A 41 -0.28 -7.97 -15.99
C ALA A 41 1.03 -8.69 -15.62
N ASP A 42 1.80 -9.17 -16.60
CA ASP A 42 3.06 -9.88 -16.35
C ASP A 42 4.14 -8.97 -15.72
N GLU A 43 4.22 -7.71 -16.16
CA GLU A 43 5.16 -6.72 -15.60
C GLU A 43 4.81 -6.37 -14.14
N LEU A 44 3.52 -6.23 -13.83
CA LEU A 44 3.03 -5.98 -12.47
C LEU A 44 3.41 -7.13 -11.55
N VAL A 45 3.17 -8.38 -11.96
CA VAL A 45 3.53 -9.57 -11.18
C VAL A 45 5.04 -9.65 -10.97
N SER A 46 5.83 -9.42 -12.02
CA SER A 46 7.30 -9.40 -11.93
C SER A 46 7.82 -8.32 -10.99
N THR A 47 7.28 -7.11 -11.10
CA THR A 47 7.64 -5.97 -10.25
C THR A 47 7.30 -6.24 -8.79
N ALA A 48 6.08 -6.72 -8.51
CA ALA A 48 5.65 -7.00 -7.14
C ALA A 48 6.52 -8.08 -6.47
N LYS A 49 6.89 -9.15 -7.20
CA LYS A 49 7.84 -10.17 -6.73
C LYS A 49 9.25 -9.62 -6.52
N THR A 50 9.72 -8.75 -7.41
CA THR A 50 11.04 -8.10 -7.27
C THR A 50 11.12 -7.23 -6.02
N VAL A 51 10.07 -6.44 -5.77
CA VAL A 51 9.97 -5.61 -4.57
C VAL A 51 9.82 -6.49 -3.31
N ALA A 52 9.11 -7.60 -3.38
CA ALA A 52 8.96 -8.57 -2.30
C ALA A 52 10.03 -9.68 -2.31
N SER A 53 11.31 -9.30 -2.51
CA SER A 53 12.42 -10.25 -2.60
C SER A 53 13.04 -10.60 -1.24
N PRO A 54 13.54 -11.85 -1.04
CA PRO A 54 14.21 -12.29 0.18
C PRO A 54 15.29 -11.33 0.68
N GLY A 55 15.27 -11.05 1.98
CA GLY A 55 16.22 -10.16 2.65
C GLY A 55 16.08 -8.69 2.30
N ARG A 56 15.04 -8.26 1.58
CA ARG A 56 14.86 -6.87 1.18
C ARG A 56 13.50 -6.30 1.57
N GLY A 57 13.44 -4.99 1.70
CA GLY A 57 12.20 -4.25 1.95
C GLY A 57 12.20 -2.87 1.31
N ILE A 58 11.26 -2.03 1.70
CA ILE A 58 11.03 -0.73 1.07
C ILE A 58 11.48 0.41 1.99
N LEU A 59 12.26 1.34 1.44
CA LEU A 59 12.57 2.63 2.07
C LEU A 59 11.47 3.64 1.70
N ALA A 60 10.65 4.04 2.67
CA ALA A 60 9.58 5.01 2.44
C ALA A 60 10.08 6.44 2.71
N ILE A 61 10.42 7.18 1.65
CA ILE A 61 10.93 8.58 1.69
C ILE A 61 9.96 9.52 0.96
N ASP A 62 8.68 9.17 1.00
CA ASP A 62 7.57 9.85 0.35
C ASP A 62 6.91 10.89 1.26
N GLU A 63 7.64 11.40 2.26
CA GLU A 63 7.16 12.52 3.04
C GLU A 63 6.89 13.71 2.11
N SER A 64 5.69 14.29 2.23
CA SER A 64 5.36 15.55 1.57
C SER A 64 6.34 16.65 1.98
N SER A 65 6.43 17.74 1.21
CA SER A 65 7.29 18.87 1.58
C SER A 65 6.99 19.39 2.99
N ALA A 66 5.73 19.37 3.43
CA ALA A 66 5.34 19.74 4.80
C ALA A 66 5.85 18.74 5.86
N THR A 67 5.69 17.44 5.62
CA THR A 67 6.10 16.39 6.58
C THR A 67 7.61 16.24 6.64
N CYS A 68 8.31 16.36 5.51
CA CYS A 68 9.77 16.44 5.49
C CYS A 68 10.26 17.67 6.26
N GLY A 69 9.57 18.81 6.12
CA GLY A 69 9.85 20.01 6.89
C GLY A 69 9.80 19.82 8.41
N LYS A 70 8.77 19.12 8.92
CA LYS A 70 8.70 18.77 10.36
C LYS A 70 9.90 17.93 10.81
N ARG A 71 10.40 17.03 9.95
CA ARG A 71 11.59 16.22 10.25
C ARG A 71 12.87 17.03 10.24
N LEU A 72 13.06 17.90 9.24
CA LEU A 72 14.20 18.82 9.17
C LEU A 72 14.24 19.77 10.36
N ALA A 73 13.10 20.33 10.75
CA ALA A 73 12.99 21.21 11.91
C ALA A 73 13.41 20.51 13.22
N SER A 74 13.19 19.20 13.35
CA SER A 74 13.61 18.43 14.54
C SER A 74 15.12 18.35 14.75
N ILE A 75 15.90 18.67 13.71
CA ILE A 75 17.37 18.77 13.75
C ILE A 75 17.85 20.21 13.48
N GLY A 76 16.96 21.19 13.58
CA GLY A 76 17.31 22.61 13.45
C GLY A 76 17.48 23.13 12.02
N LEU A 77 17.00 22.39 11.01
CA LEU A 77 17.07 22.80 9.60
C LEU A 77 15.77 23.41 9.10
N ASP A 78 15.90 24.42 8.25
CA ASP A 78 14.78 25.01 7.52
C ASP A 78 14.21 24.07 6.45
N ASN A 79 12.91 24.19 6.19
CA ASN A 79 12.23 23.43 5.15
C ASN A 79 12.42 24.04 3.75
N THR A 80 13.65 24.00 3.24
CA THR A 80 14.00 24.44 1.88
C THR A 80 14.07 23.25 0.92
N GLU A 81 13.86 23.48 -0.37
CA GLU A 81 14.04 22.44 -1.39
C GLU A 81 15.46 21.85 -1.36
N VAL A 82 16.47 22.71 -1.19
CA VAL A 82 17.88 22.30 -1.07
C VAL A 82 18.09 21.34 0.09
N ASN A 83 17.53 21.62 1.27
CA ASN A 83 17.67 20.73 2.43
C ASN A 83 16.92 19.40 2.24
N ARG A 84 15.75 19.42 1.59
CA ARG A 84 15.00 18.20 1.24
C ARG A 84 15.78 17.35 0.23
N GLN A 85 16.29 17.97 -0.84
CA GLN A 85 17.13 17.33 -1.83
C GLN A 85 18.40 16.74 -1.20
N ALA A 86 19.13 17.50 -0.38
CA ALA A 86 20.33 17.04 0.30
C ALA A 86 20.04 15.81 1.18
N TYR A 87 18.93 15.83 1.91
CA TYR A 87 18.52 14.68 2.72
C TYR A 87 18.19 13.46 1.86
N ARG A 88 17.46 13.63 0.75
CA ARG A 88 17.16 12.53 -0.19
C ARG A 88 18.43 11.99 -0.86
N GLN A 89 19.33 12.88 -1.27
CA GLN A 89 20.63 12.50 -1.82
C GLN A 89 21.42 11.67 -0.84
N LEU A 90 21.56 12.10 0.42
CA LEU A 90 22.22 11.32 1.48
C LEU A 90 21.69 9.89 1.55
N LEU A 91 20.37 9.72 1.60
CA LEU A 91 19.74 8.40 1.68
C LEU A 91 20.03 7.57 0.42
N LEU A 92 19.76 8.13 -0.75
CA LEU A 92 19.78 7.40 -2.01
C LEU A 92 21.19 7.09 -2.53
N THR A 93 22.20 7.89 -2.19
CA THR A 93 23.60 7.65 -2.56
C THR A 93 24.36 6.79 -1.56
N THR A 94 23.67 6.22 -0.55
CA THR A 94 24.28 5.26 0.37
C THR A 94 24.71 4.01 -0.41
N ALA A 95 26.01 3.76 -0.48
CA ALA A 95 26.55 2.60 -1.20
C ALA A 95 26.11 1.28 -0.56
N GLY A 96 25.73 0.30 -1.37
CA GLY A 96 25.29 -1.02 -0.90
C GLY A 96 23.87 -1.05 -0.34
N LEU A 97 23.11 0.06 -0.40
CA LEU A 97 21.73 0.10 0.09
C LEU A 97 20.83 -0.93 -0.61
N GLY A 98 21.11 -1.18 -1.89
CA GLY A 98 20.43 -2.17 -2.72
C GLY A 98 20.46 -3.60 -2.17
N GLU A 99 21.43 -3.96 -1.32
CA GLU A 99 21.49 -5.29 -0.68
C GLU A 99 20.27 -5.55 0.23
N TYR A 100 19.71 -4.49 0.81
CA TYR A 100 18.68 -4.56 1.85
C TYR A 100 17.37 -3.87 1.45
N ILE A 101 17.41 -2.97 0.48
CA ILE A 101 16.25 -2.21 0.02
C ILE A 101 15.93 -2.61 -1.42
N SER A 102 14.72 -3.12 -1.66
CA SER A 102 14.20 -3.51 -2.98
C SER A 102 13.40 -2.43 -3.68
N GLY A 103 12.83 -1.49 -2.93
CA GLY A 103 12.12 -0.35 -3.48
C GLY A 103 12.24 0.90 -2.62
N ALA A 104 12.11 2.08 -3.24
CA ALA A 104 12.03 3.35 -2.54
C ALA A 104 10.75 4.10 -2.93
N ILE A 105 9.91 4.46 -1.97
CA ILE A 105 8.73 5.29 -2.24
C ILE A 105 9.17 6.74 -2.21
N LEU A 106 8.97 7.44 -3.32
CA LEU A 106 9.31 8.85 -3.49
C LEU A 106 8.08 9.73 -3.35
N PHE A 107 8.31 10.97 -2.97
CA PHE A 107 7.35 12.06 -3.21
C PHE A 107 7.57 12.63 -4.61
N GLU A 108 6.55 13.29 -5.17
CA GLU A 108 6.60 13.81 -6.55
C GLU A 108 7.80 14.74 -6.77
N GLU A 109 8.09 15.65 -5.83
CA GLU A 109 9.29 16.50 -5.87
C GLU A 109 10.57 15.68 -6.06
N THR A 110 10.73 14.60 -5.28
CA THR A 110 11.93 13.74 -5.33
C THR A 110 12.02 12.90 -6.61
N LEU A 111 10.89 12.51 -7.20
CA LEU A 111 10.88 11.72 -8.44
C LEU A 111 11.49 12.48 -9.63
N TYR A 112 11.38 13.81 -9.62
CA TYR A 112 11.94 14.70 -10.65
C TYR A 112 13.24 15.40 -10.22
N GLN A 113 13.71 15.15 -8.99
CA GLN A 113 14.98 15.69 -8.52
C GLN A 113 16.17 14.87 -8.99
N SER A 114 17.32 15.52 -8.96
CA SER A 114 18.63 14.94 -9.25
C SER A 114 19.57 15.17 -8.07
N THR A 115 20.65 14.41 -8.04
CA THR A 115 21.81 14.71 -7.21
C THR A 115 22.44 16.04 -7.64
N THR A 116 23.29 16.62 -6.78
CA THR A 116 24.03 17.86 -7.06
C THR A 116 24.97 17.77 -8.27
N ASP A 117 25.39 16.57 -8.67
CA ASP A 117 26.20 16.29 -9.88
C ASP A 117 25.34 15.96 -11.12
N GLY A 118 24.01 16.09 -11.03
CA GLY A 118 23.10 16.06 -12.18
C GLY A 118 22.52 14.69 -12.54
N LYS A 119 22.79 13.65 -11.76
CA LYS A 119 22.19 12.32 -11.96
C LYS A 119 20.79 12.26 -11.35
N THR A 120 19.81 11.76 -12.09
CA THR A 120 18.44 11.67 -11.56
C THR A 120 18.39 10.70 -10.38
N PHE A 121 17.56 10.98 -9.37
CA PHE A 121 17.41 10.04 -8.24
C PHE A 121 16.84 8.68 -8.69
N VAL A 122 16.04 8.66 -9.76
CA VAL A 122 15.57 7.43 -10.40
C VAL A 122 16.73 6.58 -10.91
N ASP A 123 17.74 7.17 -11.53
CA ASP A 123 18.90 6.44 -12.03
C ASP A 123 19.84 6.00 -10.90
N VAL A 124 19.97 6.80 -9.83
CA VAL A 124 20.69 6.39 -8.60
C VAL A 124 20.06 5.13 -8.00
N LEU A 125 18.73 5.06 -7.95
CA LEU A 125 18.01 3.88 -7.46
C LEU A 125 18.23 2.66 -8.35
N LYS A 126 18.09 2.82 -9.67
CA LYS A 126 18.26 1.73 -10.66
C LYS A 126 19.65 1.13 -10.61
N ASP A 127 20.69 1.95 -10.49
CA ASP A 127 22.08 1.48 -10.40
C ASP A 127 22.34 0.59 -9.17
N GLN A 128 21.54 0.75 -8.13
CA GLN A 128 21.57 -0.08 -6.92
C GLN A 128 20.53 -1.20 -6.93
N ASN A 129 19.86 -1.46 -8.07
CA ASN A 129 18.76 -2.41 -8.20
C ASN A 129 17.57 -2.11 -7.26
N ILE A 130 17.36 -0.84 -6.90
CA ILE A 130 16.23 -0.39 -6.09
C ILE A 130 15.14 0.10 -7.02
N MET A 131 13.94 -0.46 -6.89
CA MET A 131 12.79 -0.07 -7.70
C MET A 131 12.30 1.33 -7.27
N PRO A 132 12.09 2.29 -8.18
CA PRO A 132 11.45 3.55 -7.85
C PRO A 132 9.94 3.37 -7.71
N GLY A 133 9.38 3.90 -6.63
CA GLY A 133 7.93 3.98 -6.39
C GLY A 133 7.50 5.41 -6.09
N ILE A 134 6.19 5.67 -6.18
CA ILE A 134 5.65 7.03 -6.07
C ILE A 134 4.41 7.07 -5.16
N LYS A 135 4.36 8.02 -4.22
CA LYS A 135 3.12 8.34 -3.50
C LYS A 135 2.18 9.10 -4.43
N VAL A 136 0.96 8.61 -4.60
CA VAL A 136 -0.02 9.18 -5.54
C VAL A 136 -1.27 9.74 -4.87
N ASP A 137 -1.52 9.40 -3.60
CA ASP A 137 -2.61 10.02 -2.85
C ASP A 137 -2.37 11.53 -2.64
N LYS A 138 -3.46 12.29 -2.48
CA LYS A 138 -3.44 13.73 -2.20
C LYS A 138 -3.80 14.03 -0.74
N GLY A 139 -3.52 13.07 0.15
CA GLY A 139 -3.70 13.25 1.58
C GLY A 139 -5.11 13.01 2.09
N LEU A 140 -5.25 13.16 3.40
CA LEU A 140 -6.48 12.93 4.15
C LEU A 140 -7.25 14.22 4.34
N VAL A 141 -8.57 14.14 4.27
CA VAL A 141 -9.48 15.22 4.65
C VAL A 141 -10.57 14.70 5.60
N PRO A 142 -11.21 15.56 6.41
CA PRO A 142 -12.31 15.14 7.26
C PRO A 142 -13.41 14.46 6.45
N LEU A 143 -13.92 13.34 6.96
CA LEU A 143 -15.03 12.61 6.35
C LEU A 143 -16.36 13.21 6.84
N PRO A 144 -17.15 13.88 5.97
CA PRO A 144 -18.41 14.47 6.38
C PRO A 144 -19.40 13.39 6.86
N GLY A 145 -20.13 13.69 7.94
CA GLY A 145 -21.09 12.74 8.52
C GLY A 145 -20.45 11.61 9.34
N SER A 146 -19.17 11.72 9.68
CA SER A 146 -18.44 10.77 10.53
C SER A 146 -18.06 11.37 11.89
N ASN A 147 -17.52 10.55 12.79
CA ASN A 147 -17.07 10.98 14.11
C ASN A 147 -15.58 11.41 14.10
N ASN A 148 -15.28 12.53 13.44
CA ASN A 148 -13.90 13.00 13.23
C ASN A 148 -13.00 11.98 12.52
N GLU A 149 -13.58 11.14 11.66
CA GLU A 149 -12.83 10.24 10.80
C GLU A 149 -12.37 10.99 9.54
N SER A 150 -11.51 10.36 8.76
CA SER A 150 -10.94 10.95 7.54
C SER A 150 -11.12 10.03 6.36
N TRP A 151 -11.11 10.59 5.16
CA TRP A 151 -10.99 9.85 3.92
C TRP A 151 -9.86 10.44 3.07
N CYS A 152 -9.40 9.67 2.10
CA CYS A 152 -8.24 10.04 1.29
C CYS A 152 -8.64 10.48 -0.11
N GLN A 153 -8.08 11.61 -0.57
CA GLN A 153 -8.32 12.17 -1.89
C GLN A 153 -7.23 11.80 -2.90
N GLY A 154 -7.48 12.02 -4.19
CA GLY A 154 -6.46 11.93 -5.23
C GLY A 154 -6.83 11.11 -6.48
N LEU A 155 -8.06 10.59 -6.58
CA LEU A 155 -8.52 9.82 -7.72
C LEU A 155 -8.66 10.68 -8.99
N ASP A 156 -8.99 11.97 -8.82
CA ASP A 156 -9.11 12.91 -9.92
C ASP A 156 -7.77 13.08 -10.66
N GLY A 157 -7.77 12.75 -11.95
CA GLY A 157 -6.58 12.77 -12.81
C GLY A 157 -5.54 11.69 -12.49
N LEU A 158 -5.85 10.71 -11.63
CA LEU A 158 -4.89 9.69 -11.20
C LEU A 158 -4.32 8.89 -12.38
N ALA A 159 -5.15 8.48 -13.35
CA ALA A 159 -4.69 7.71 -14.51
C ALA A 159 -3.58 8.44 -15.28
N SER A 160 -3.79 9.71 -15.62
CA SER A 160 -2.80 10.53 -16.31
C SER A 160 -1.52 10.70 -15.49
N ARG A 161 -1.64 10.88 -14.16
CA ARG A 161 -0.48 10.97 -13.28
C ARG A 161 0.29 9.65 -13.22
N CYS A 162 -0.39 8.51 -13.07
CA CYS A 162 0.23 7.18 -13.08
C CYS A 162 1.00 6.92 -14.39
N ALA A 163 0.40 7.25 -15.54
CA ALA A 163 1.08 7.12 -16.83
C ALA A 163 2.34 7.99 -16.91
N GLU A 164 2.30 9.20 -16.36
CA GLU A 164 3.46 10.10 -16.35
C GLU A 164 4.56 9.62 -15.38
N TYR A 165 4.19 9.16 -14.19
CA TYR A 165 5.15 8.59 -13.25
C TYR A 165 5.80 7.31 -13.78
N TYR A 166 5.04 6.48 -14.51
CA TYR A 166 5.57 5.30 -15.16
C TYR A 166 6.66 5.66 -16.19
N LYS A 167 6.42 6.68 -17.03
CA LYS A 167 7.42 7.21 -17.97
C LYS A 167 8.65 7.77 -17.25
N GLN A 168 8.44 8.46 -16.13
CA GLN A 168 9.52 8.99 -15.30
C GLN A 168 10.35 7.90 -14.61
N GLY A 169 9.86 6.65 -14.60
CA GLY A 169 10.61 5.48 -14.12
C GLY A 169 10.06 4.82 -12.86
N ALA A 170 8.94 5.31 -12.31
CA ALA A 170 8.25 4.61 -11.25
C ALA A 170 7.67 3.27 -11.76
N ARG A 171 7.66 2.25 -10.90
CA ARG A 171 7.08 0.93 -11.21
C ARG A 171 6.07 0.44 -10.17
N PHE A 172 6.00 1.13 -9.04
CA PHE A 172 4.94 0.90 -8.06
C PHE A 172 4.45 2.23 -7.50
N ALA A 173 3.25 2.22 -6.96
CA ALA A 173 2.62 3.38 -6.37
C ALA A 173 2.28 3.10 -4.90
N LYS A 174 2.03 4.16 -4.14
CA LYS A 174 1.52 4.07 -2.77
C LYS A 174 0.31 4.98 -2.59
N TRP A 175 -0.72 4.46 -1.95
CA TRP A 175 -1.88 5.23 -1.50
C TRP A 175 -2.19 4.92 -0.05
N ARG A 176 -2.08 5.95 0.80
CA ARG A 176 -2.39 5.83 2.23
C ARG A 176 -3.79 6.31 2.55
N THR A 177 -4.59 5.46 3.16
CA THR A 177 -5.80 5.87 3.90
C THR A 177 -5.69 5.49 5.37
N VAL A 178 -6.56 6.01 6.21
CA VAL A 178 -6.54 5.73 7.66
C VAL A 178 -7.88 5.26 8.17
N VAL A 179 -7.84 4.43 9.21
CA VAL A 179 -8.99 4.02 10.00
C VAL A 179 -8.66 4.26 11.47
N SER A 180 -9.53 4.95 12.19
CA SER A 180 -9.31 5.36 13.58
C SER A 180 -10.13 4.50 14.53
N ILE A 181 -9.46 3.85 15.50
CA ILE A 181 -10.14 3.12 16.57
C ILE A 181 -10.80 4.08 17.58
N PRO A 182 -10.14 5.15 18.06
CA PRO A 182 -10.76 6.08 19.02
C PRO A 182 -11.96 6.84 18.48
N CYS A 183 -11.99 7.13 17.19
CA CYS A 183 -13.14 7.74 16.53
C CYS A 183 -14.30 6.74 16.35
N GLY A 184 -14.03 5.45 16.57
CA GLY A 184 -14.89 4.32 16.29
C GLY A 184 -14.94 4.09 14.78
N PRO A 185 -14.33 3.03 14.22
CA PRO A 185 -14.29 2.93 12.77
C PRO A 185 -15.72 2.67 12.29
N THR A 186 -16.37 3.70 11.80
CA THR A 186 -17.75 3.61 11.34
C THR A 186 -17.78 2.73 10.10
N ALA A 187 -18.92 2.11 9.82
CA ALA A 187 -19.08 1.37 8.57
C ALA A 187 -18.80 2.28 7.35
N LEU A 188 -19.12 3.57 7.46
CA LEU A 188 -18.82 4.57 6.43
C LEU A 188 -17.31 4.71 6.21
N ALA A 189 -16.52 4.99 7.25
CA ALA A 189 -15.08 5.21 7.08
C ALA A 189 -14.34 3.95 6.60
N VAL A 190 -14.73 2.77 7.09
CA VAL A 190 -14.16 1.49 6.62
C VAL A 190 -14.47 1.29 5.14
N LYS A 191 -15.72 1.53 4.71
CA LYS A 191 -16.12 1.41 3.31
C LYS A 191 -15.41 2.43 2.42
N GLU A 192 -15.32 3.70 2.83
CA GLU A 192 -14.63 4.75 2.08
C GLU A 192 -13.14 4.42 1.90
N ALA A 193 -12.49 3.97 2.97
CA ALA A 193 -11.10 3.52 2.91
C ALA A 193 -10.91 2.36 1.92
N ALA A 194 -11.75 1.32 2.02
CA ALA A 194 -11.67 0.14 1.17
C ALA A 194 -12.01 0.44 -0.31
N TRP A 195 -13.08 1.20 -0.56
CA TRP A 195 -13.49 1.58 -1.91
C TRP A 195 -12.45 2.48 -2.59
N GLY A 196 -11.95 3.51 -1.88
CA GLY A 196 -10.92 4.41 -2.40
C GLY A 196 -9.65 3.66 -2.80
N LEU A 197 -9.18 2.76 -1.94
CA LEU A 197 -8.03 1.89 -2.21
C LEU A 197 -8.25 1.00 -3.44
N ALA A 198 -9.44 0.42 -3.59
CA ALA A 198 -9.74 -0.44 -4.73
C ALA A 198 -9.78 0.32 -6.05
N ARG A 199 -10.37 1.52 -6.07
CA ARG A 199 -10.36 2.42 -7.24
C ARG A 199 -8.94 2.82 -7.62
N TYR A 200 -8.14 3.21 -6.63
CA TYR A 200 -6.72 3.53 -6.82
C TYR A 200 -5.96 2.34 -7.41
N ALA A 201 -6.10 1.15 -6.84
CA ALA A 201 -5.34 -0.03 -7.24
C ALA A 201 -5.63 -0.42 -8.70
N ALA A 202 -6.91 -0.41 -9.09
CA ALA A 202 -7.30 -0.69 -10.48
C ALA A 202 -6.72 0.34 -11.46
N ILE A 203 -6.77 1.64 -11.13
CA ILE A 203 -6.20 2.70 -11.98
C ILE A 203 -4.68 2.58 -12.09
N ALA A 204 -3.98 2.28 -10.98
CA ALA A 204 -2.53 2.10 -10.97
C ALA A 204 -2.12 0.93 -11.88
N GLN A 205 -2.81 -0.20 -11.78
CA GLN A 205 -2.54 -1.39 -12.61
C GLN A 205 -2.79 -1.13 -14.10
N ASP A 206 -3.87 -0.43 -14.45
CA ASP A 206 -4.16 -0.06 -15.86
C ASP A 206 -3.09 0.88 -16.46
N ASN A 207 -2.25 1.48 -15.62
CA ASN A 207 -1.16 2.37 -16.01
C ASN A 207 0.24 1.82 -15.64
N GLY A 208 0.36 0.50 -15.40
CA GLY A 208 1.65 -0.18 -15.25
C GLY A 208 2.35 0.00 -13.90
N LEU A 209 1.65 0.49 -12.88
CA LEU A 209 2.20 0.64 -11.53
C LEU A 209 1.61 -0.40 -10.57
N VAL A 210 2.46 -1.17 -9.90
CA VAL A 210 2.03 -2.05 -8.80
C VAL A 210 1.48 -1.20 -7.65
N PRO A 211 0.21 -1.33 -7.23
CA PRO A 211 -0.30 -0.56 -6.12
C PRO A 211 0.09 -1.17 -4.78
N ILE A 212 0.66 -0.34 -3.91
CA ILE A 212 0.74 -0.62 -2.46
C ILE A 212 -0.56 -0.15 -1.82
N VAL A 213 -1.33 -1.10 -1.32
CA VAL A 213 -2.62 -0.89 -0.64
C VAL A 213 -2.36 -0.68 0.85
N GLU A 214 -2.54 0.55 1.34
CA GLU A 214 -2.22 0.97 2.73
C GLU A 214 -3.45 1.48 3.49
N PRO A 215 -4.27 0.59 4.08
CA PRO A 215 -5.29 0.95 5.07
C PRO A 215 -4.66 0.98 6.46
N GLU A 216 -4.04 2.10 6.84
CA GLU A 216 -3.40 2.23 8.15
C GLU A 216 -4.45 2.33 9.25
N ILE A 217 -4.47 1.36 10.16
CA ILE A 217 -5.23 1.47 11.40
C ILE A 217 -4.35 2.22 12.38
N LEU A 218 -4.83 3.39 12.82
CA LEU A 218 -4.07 4.31 13.65
C LEU A 218 -3.78 3.71 15.02
N LEU A 219 -2.59 4.03 15.52
CA LEU A 219 -2.10 3.59 16.83
C LEU A 219 -2.75 4.36 17.99
N ASP A 220 -3.35 5.52 17.73
CA ASP A 220 -3.92 6.40 18.75
C ASP A 220 -4.96 5.69 19.65
N GLY A 221 -4.93 5.95 20.95
CA GLY A 221 -5.89 5.47 21.96
C GLY A 221 -5.35 4.43 22.95
N ASP A 222 -6.19 4.04 23.92
CA ASP A 222 -5.92 3.09 25.03
C ASP A 222 -6.60 1.72 24.78
N HIS A 223 -6.75 1.32 23.53
CA HIS A 223 -7.37 0.04 23.18
C HIS A 223 -6.36 -1.11 23.29
N GLY A 224 -6.82 -2.28 23.76
CA GLY A 224 -6.01 -3.50 23.79
C GLY A 224 -5.78 -4.11 22.40
N ILE A 225 -4.84 -5.05 22.30
CA ILE A 225 -4.44 -5.69 21.04
C ILE A 225 -5.59 -6.47 20.39
N GLU A 226 -6.50 -7.04 21.18
CA GLU A 226 -7.68 -7.76 20.71
C GLU A 226 -8.64 -6.85 19.94
N ARG A 227 -8.78 -5.59 20.41
CA ARG A 227 -9.60 -4.60 19.72
C ARG A 227 -8.97 -4.20 18.39
N THR A 228 -7.65 -4.05 18.34
CA THR A 228 -6.92 -3.81 17.09
C THR A 228 -7.12 -4.97 16.11
N LEU A 229 -7.03 -6.23 16.60
CA LEU A 229 -7.27 -7.41 15.78
C LEU A 229 -8.67 -7.41 15.17
N GLU A 230 -9.71 -7.18 15.99
CA GLU A 230 -11.10 -7.14 15.54
C GLU A 230 -11.32 -6.10 14.44
N VAL A 231 -10.82 -4.88 14.64
CA VAL A 231 -10.93 -3.80 13.66
C VAL A 231 -10.14 -4.12 12.39
N ALA A 232 -8.92 -4.65 12.53
CA ALA A 232 -8.09 -5.03 11.40
C ALA A 232 -8.73 -6.12 10.54
N GLU A 233 -9.34 -7.12 11.17
CA GLU A 233 -10.07 -8.15 10.45
C GLU A 233 -11.24 -7.59 9.63
N LYS A 234 -12.01 -6.66 10.21
CA LYS A 234 -13.12 -5.99 9.51
C LYS A 234 -12.63 -5.17 8.33
N VAL A 235 -11.61 -4.33 8.54
CA VAL A 235 -11.05 -3.46 7.49
C VAL A 235 -10.49 -4.28 6.34
N TRP A 236 -9.66 -5.29 6.62
CA TRP A 236 -9.05 -6.10 5.57
C TRP A 236 -10.07 -6.97 4.82
N SER A 237 -11.15 -7.40 5.47
CA SER A 237 -12.25 -8.09 4.79
C SER A 237 -12.92 -7.19 3.73
N GLU A 238 -13.22 -5.94 4.08
CA GLU A 238 -13.84 -4.95 3.19
C GLU A 238 -12.88 -4.53 2.06
N VAL A 239 -11.59 -4.35 2.38
CA VAL A 239 -10.54 -4.03 1.39
C VAL A 239 -10.48 -5.11 0.31
N PHE A 240 -10.36 -6.39 0.68
CA PHE A 240 -10.30 -7.46 -0.32
C PHE A 240 -11.60 -7.67 -1.08
N PHE A 241 -12.74 -7.46 -0.42
CA PHE A 241 -14.04 -7.46 -1.10
C PHE A 241 -14.05 -6.41 -2.23
N TYR A 242 -13.70 -5.16 -1.92
CA TYR A 242 -13.74 -4.11 -2.93
C TYR A 242 -12.61 -4.17 -3.97
N LEU A 243 -11.43 -4.71 -3.62
CA LEU A 243 -10.39 -5.01 -4.59
C LEU A 243 -10.89 -6.02 -5.63
N ALA A 244 -11.61 -7.07 -5.19
CA ALA A 244 -12.22 -8.04 -6.10
C ALA A 244 -13.31 -7.42 -6.98
N GLU A 245 -14.20 -6.61 -6.39
CA GLU A 245 -15.26 -5.89 -7.14
C GLU A 245 -14.71 -4.93 -8.21
N ASN A 246 -13.50 -4.41 -8.01
CA ASN A 246 -12.80 -3.56 -8.98
C ASN A 246 -11.88 -4.34 -9.93
N ASN A 247 -11.95 -5.68 -9.92
CA ASN A 247 -11.14 -6.57 -10.76
C ASN A 247 -9.63 -6.32 -10.64
N VAL A 248 -9.14 -6.07 -9.42
CA VAL A 248 -7.71 -5.89 -9.16
C VAL A 248 -6.98 -7.23 -9.23
N LEU A 249 -5.85 -7.28 -9.93
CA LEU A 249 -4.99 -8.46 -10.02
C LEU A 249 -4.18 -8.61 -8.72
N PHE A 250 -4.48 -9.59 -7.87
CA PHE A 250 -3.85 -9.71 -6.54
C PHE A 250 -2.36 -10.10 -6.60
N GLU A 251 -1.94 -10.81 -7.63
CA GLU A 251 -0.54 -11.15 -7.88
C GLU A 251 0.32 -9.92 -8.22
N GLY A 252 -0.33 -8.83 -8.65
CA GLY A 252 0.28 -7.56 -9.01
C GLY A 252 0.00 -6.45 -8.01
N ILE A 253 -0.25 -6.75 -6.72
CA ILE A 253 -0.34 -5.76 -5.64
C ILE A 253 0.70 -6.03 -4.55
N LEU A 254 0.92 -5.05 -3.69
CA LEU A 254 1.57 -5.23 -2.39
C LEU A 254 0.67 -4.67 -1.32
N LEU A 255 0.73 -5.22 -0.10
CA LEU A 255 0.00 -4.66 1.03
C LEU A 255 0.93 -3.90 1.95
N LYS A 256 0.45 -2.82 2.55
CA LYS A 256 1.15 -2.10 3.62
C LYS A 256 0.23 -1.91 4.83
N PRO A 257 -0.01 -2.98 5.61
CA PRO A 257 -0.78 -2.91 6.85
C PRO A 257 0.02 -2.26 7.98
N SER A 258 -0.69 -1.73 8.98
CA SER A 258 -0.15 -1.62 10.34
C SER A 258 -0.04 -3.01 10.98
N MET A 259 0.95 -3.19 11.85
CA MET A 259 0.99 -4.36 12.73
C MET A 259 -0.16 -4.29 13.72
N VAL A 260 -0.64 -5.45 14.17
CA VAL A 260 -1.68 -5.53 15.21
C VAL A 260 -1.01 -5.36 16.57
N THR A 261 -1.07 -4.14 17.10
CA THR A 261 -0.50 -3.76 18.40
C THR A 261 -1.58 -3.18 19.31
N PRO A 262 -1.37 -3.13 20.64
CA PRO A 262 -2.17 -2.24 21.49
C PRO A 262 -2.03 -0.79 21.03
N GLY A 263 -2.98 0.05 21.42
CA GLY A 263 -2.91 1.48 21.21
C GLY A 263 -1.73 2.12 21.93
N ALA A 264 -1.25 3.26 21.45
CA ALA A 264 -0.08 3.95 21.99
C ALA A 264 -0.23 4.39 23.44
N GLU A 265 -1.47 4.63 23.88
CA GLU A 265 -1.79 5.06 25.24
C GLU A 265 -2.13 3.86 26.14
N HIS A 266 -2.08 2.63 25.59
CA HIS A 266 -2.37 1.41 26.34
C HIS A 266 -1.31 1.14 27.40
N LYS A 267 -1.77 0.83 28.62
CA LYS A 267 -0.89 0.66 29.79
C LYS A 267 0.11 -0.49 29.63
N GLU A 268 -0.31 -1.55 28.96
CA GLU A 268 0.52 -2.74 28.75
C GLU A 268 1.08 -2.76 27.33
N LYS A 269 2.40 -2.90 27.22
CA LYS A 269 3.04 -3.17 25.94
C LYS A 269 2.92 -4.66 25.62
N ALA A 270 2.61 -4.97 24.36
CA ALA A 270 2.64 -6.34 23.86
C ALA A 270 4.07 -6.76 23.51
N SER A 271 4.42 -8.03 23.75
CA SER A 271 5.70 -8.59 23.29
C SER A 271 5.71 -8.77 21.77
N PRO A 272 6.90 -8.86 21.13
CA PRO A 272 6.99 -9.14 19.70
C PRO A 272 6.26 -10.42 19.28
N GLU A 273 6.25 -11.45 20.11
CA GLU A 273 5.56 -12.73 19.85
C GLU A 273 4.04 -12.55 19.87
N ALA A 274 3.51 -11.75 20.81
CA ALA A 274 2.10 -11.44 20.88
C ALA A 274 1.65 -10.59 19.66
N ILE A 275 2.45 -9.60 19.27
CA ILE A 275 2.21 -8.78 18.07
C ILE A 275 2.25 -9.65 16.82
N ALA A 276 3.26 -10.50 16.67
CA ALA A 276 3.40 -11.41 15.53
C ALA A 276 2.22 -12.39 15.46
N LYS A 277 1.85 -13.01 16.57
CA LYS A 277 0.71 -13.94 16.62
C LYS A 277 -0.58 -13.29 16.14
N ASN A 278 -0.93 -12.11 16.68
CA ASN A 278 -2.17 -11.42 16.31
C ASN A 278 -2.12 -10.91 14.87
N THR A 279 -0.99 -10.35 14.45
CA THR A 279 -0.81 -9.84 13.09
C THR A 279 -0.92 -10.95 12.06
N LEU A 280 -0.21 -12.07 12.24
CA LEU A 280 -0.29 -13.21 11.31
C LEU A 280 -1.65 -13.89 11.35
N THR A 281 -2.35 -13.87 12.50
CA THR A 281 -3.75 -14.35 12.59
C THR A 281 -4.67 -13.53 11.70
N MET A 282 -4.56 -12.20 11.74
CA MET A 282 -5.32 -11.30 10.86
C MET A 282 -5.02 -11.61 9.38
N LEU A 283 -3.74 -11.69 9.00
CA LEU A 283 -3.36 -11.97 7.61
C LEU A 283 -3.93 -13.31 7.13
N ARG A 284 -3.76 -14.39 7.90
CA ARG A 284 -4.29 -15.74 7.59
C ARG A 284 -5.80 -15.79 7.42
N ARG A 285 -6.55 -14.91 8.10
CA ARG A 285 -8.00 -14.85 8.01
C ARG A 285 -8.51 -14.01 6.86
N ARG A 286 -7.74 -13.03 6.37
CA ARG A 286 -8.25 -11.96 5.48
C ARG A 286 -7.49 -11.77 4.18
N VAL A 287 -6.24 -12.23 4.08
CA VAL A 287 -5.39 -11.99 2.92
C VAL A 287 -5.32 -13.26 2.06
N PRO A 288 -5.61 -13.20 0.75
CA PRO A 288 -5.39 -14.33 -0.15
C PRO A 288 -3.89 -14.61 -0.38
N PRO A 289 -3.46 -15.89 -0.49
CA PRO A 289 -2.08 -16.26 -0.82
C PRO A 289 -1.55 -15.75 -2.18
N ALA A 290 -2.44 -15.28 -3.06
CA ALA A 290 -2.05 -14.71 -4.35
C ALA A 290 -1.22 -13.42 -4.23
N VAL A 291 -1.35 -12.70 -3.10
CA VAL A 291 -0.56 -11.49 -2.85
C VAL A 291 0.92 -11.86 -2.69
N PRO A 292 1.86 -11.22 -3.40
CA PRO A 292 3.28 -11.58 -3.29
C PRO A 292 3.93 -11.11 -1.98
N GLY A 293 3.58 -9.92 -1.48
CA GLY A 293 4.27 -9.31 -0.34
C GLY A 293 3.42 -8.45 0.58
N ILE A 294 3.72 -8.54 1.88
CA ILE A 294 3.17 -7.74 2.98
C ILE A 294 4.30 -6.87 3.53
N MET A 295 4.26 -5.58 3.22
CA MET A 295 5.34 -4.62 3.45
C MET A 295 4.93 -3.69 4.61
N PHE A 296 5.08 -4.13 5.85
CA PHE A 296 4.53 -3.44 7.03
C PHE A 296 4.98 -1.99 7.12
N LEU A 297 4.06 -1.08 7.49
CA LEU A 297 4.43 0.25 7.97
C LEU A 297 4.93 0.15 9.42
N SER A 298 5.87 1.02 9.80
CA SER A 298 6.38 1.06 11.18
C SER A 298 5.43 1.78 12.14
N GLY A 299 4.56 2.66 11.63
CA GLY A 299 3.69 3.50 12.46
C GLY A 299 4.51 4.34 13.43
N GLY A 300 4.10 4.38 14.70
CA GLY A 300 4.78 5.07 15.81
C GLY A 300 5.82 4.25 16.58
N GLN A 301 6.10 3.01 16.15
CA GLN A 301 7.08 2.13 16.80
C GLN A 301 8.49 2.73 16.75
N SER A 302 9.34 2.41 17.72
CA SER A 302 10.78 2.68 17.62
C SER A 302 11.45 1.88 16.49
N GLU A 303 12.69 2.24 16.13
CA GLU A 303 13.46 1.49 15.12
C GLU A 303 13.66 0.03 15.54
N LEU A 304 13.94 -0.21 16.84
CA LEU A 304 14.12 -1.55 17.38
C LEU A 304 12.80 -2.32 17.48
N GLU A 305 11.74 -1.72 18.02
CA GLU A 305 10.43 -2.39 18.14
C GLU A 305 9.92 -2.85 16.76
N ALA A 306 10.03 -1.99 15.74
CA ALA A 306 9.62 -2.34 14.37
C ALA A 306 10.45 -3.49 13.79
N THR A 307 11.75 -3.57 14.11
CA THR A 307 12.65 -4.64 13.67
C THR A 307 12.33 -5.96 14.40
N MET A 308 12.16 -5.92 15.73
CA MET A 308 11.85 -7.09 16.56
C MET A 308 10.50 -7.71 16.21
N ASN A 309 9.48 -6.88 15.99
CA ASN A 309 8.14 -7.35 15.62
C ASN A 309 8.14 -7.99 14.23
N LEU A 310 8.86 -7.41 13.27
CA LEU A 310 9.05 -8.02 11.95
C LEU A 310 9.77 -9.37 12.05
N ASN A 311 10.83 -9.43 12.88
CA ASN A 311 11.59 -10.65 13.10
C ASN A 311 10.71 -11.77 13.65
N ALA A 312 9.92 -11.48 14.69
CA ALA A 312 9.01 -12.44 15.30
C ALA A 312 7.96 -12.97 14.30
N MET A 313 7.49 -12.15 13.35
CA MET A 313 6.58 -12.61 12.30
C MET A 313 7.22 -13.59 11.31
N ASN A 314 8.52 -13.42 11.04
CA ASN A 314 9.26 -14.26 10.10
C ASN A 314 9.92 -15.50 10.73
N GLN A 315 9.82 -15.67 12.04
CA GLN A 315 10.19 -16.93 12.73
C GLN A 315 9.20 -18.07 12.51
N SER A 316 8.11 -17.83 11.77
CA SER A 316 7.16 -18.85 11.34
C SER A 316 6.96 -18.80 9.82
N ALA A 317 6.60 -19.93 9.22
CA ALA A 317 6.31 -19.98 7.79
C ALA A 317 5.09 -19.11 7.43
N ASN A 318 5.24 -18.32 6.38
CA ASN A 318 4.19 -17.45 5.85
C ASN A 318 3.96 -17.77 4.36
N PRO A 319 2.70 -17.75 3.88
CA PRO A 319 2.41 -17.93 2.45
C PRO A 319 2.74 -16.68 1.62
N TRP A 320 2.99 -15.55 2.28
CA TRP A 320 3.41 -14.28 1.67
C TRP A 320 4.84 -13.95 2.08
N HIS A 321 5.49 -13.11 1.29
CA HIS A 321 6.72 -12.46 1.73
C HIS A 321 6.40 -11.37 2.76
N VAL A 322 6.72 -11.60 4.04
CA VAL A 322 6.49 -10.64 5.12
C VAL A 322 7.74 -9.79 5.33
N SER A 323 7.66 -8.50 4.99
CA SER A 323 8.78 -7.56 4.98
C SER A 323 8.33 -6.17 5.46
N PHE A 324 9.13 -5.14 5.20
CA PHE A 324 8.96 -3.79 5.70
C PHE A 324 8.77 -2.77 4.58
N SER A 325 8.02 -1.71 4.87
CA SER A 325 7.98 -0.45 4.14
C SER A 325 8.10 0.69 5.14
N TYR A 326 9.32 0.95 5.59
CA TYR A 326 9.60 1.78 6.76
C TYR A 326 10.07 3.18 6.37
N ALA A 327 9.52 4.16 7.07
CA ALA A 327 9.96 5.55 7.02
C ALA A 327 10.80 5.85 8.27
N ARG A 328 10.13 6.28 9.36
CA ARG A 328 10.77 6.61 10.64
C ARG A 328 11.69 5.50 11.15
N ALA A 329 11.29 4.22 11.03
CA ALA A 329 12.09 3.09 11.50
C ALA A 329 13.39 2.82 10.72
N LEU A 330 13.63 3.50 9.59
CA LEU A 330 14.89 3.49 8.84
C LEU A 330 15.62 4.84 8.86
N GLN A 331 14.95 5.93 9.26
CA GLN A 331 15.41 7.29 9.02
C GLN A 331 15.72 8.09 10.28
N ASN A 332 15.21 7.70 11.45
CA ASN A 332 15.31 8.53 12.65
C ASN A 332 16.75 8.67 13.14
N SER A 333 17.49 7.57 13.24
CA SER A 333 18.92 7.61 13.57
C SER A 333 19.72 8.36 12.51
N VAL A 334 19.36 8.18 11.23
CA VAL A 334 20.03 8.88 10.12
C VAL A 334 19.92 10.40 10.26
N LEU A 335 18.72 10.93 10.50
CA LEU A 335 18.50 12.38 10.67
C LEU A 335 19.30 12.93 11.85
N LYS A 336 19.26 12.24 12.99
CA LYS A 336 19.96 12.64 14.22
C LYS A 336 21.48 12.60 14.08
N THR A 337 22.00 11.65 13.30
CA THR A 337 23.43 11.56 13.00
C THR A 337 23.85 12.64 12.01
N TRP A 338 23.03 12.90 10.97
CA TRP A 338 23.36 13.88 9.94
C TRP A 338 23.38 15.32 10.48
N GLN A 339 22.33 15.73 11.22
CA GLN A 339 22.15 17.10 11.73
C GLN A 339 22.25 18.21 10.66
N GLY A 340 22.10 17.87 9.37
CA GLY A 340 22.25 18.81 8.27
C GLY A 340 23.69 19.12 7.88
N GLN A 341 24.67 18.49 8.52
CA GLN A 341 26.08 18.83 8.34
C GLN A 341 26.74 17.94 7.28
N PRO A 342 27.41 18.51 6.26
CA PRO A 342 28.09 17.73 5.21
C PRO A 342 29.11 16.71 5.73
N GLU A 343 29.85 17.07 6.79
CA GLU A 343 30.84 16.20 7.43
C GLU A 343 30.24 14.93 8.06
N ASN A 344 28.93 14.92 8.34
CA ASN A 344 28.23 13.79 8.95
C ASN A 344 27.58 12.86 7.93
N ILE A 345 27.69 13.13 6.63
CA ILE A 345 27.03 12.34 5.57
C ILE A 345 27.43 10.86 5.69
N GLU A 346 28.73 10.55 5.75
CA GLU A 346 29.22 9.17 5.81
C GLU A 346 28.71 8.43 7.06
N ALA A 347 28.72 9.10 8.22
CA ALA A 347 28.22 8.53 9.47
C ALA A 347 26.71 8.25 9.40
N ALA A 348 25.93 9.15 8.79
CA ALA A 348 24.49 9.00 8.62
C ALA A 348 24.14 7.88 7.61
N GLN A 349 24.89 7.77 6.52
CA GLN A 349 24.76 6.67 5.56
C GLN A 349 25.07 5.31 6.21
N LYS A 350 26.11 5.25 7.05
CA LYS A 350 26.41 4.05 7.85
C LYS A 350 25.26 3.71 8.81
N ALA A 351 24.66 4.70 9.46
CA ALA A 351 23.48 4.49 10.32
C ALA A 351 22.29 3.92 9.52
N LEU A 352 22.07 4.40 8.29
CA LEU A 352 21.04 3.85 7.40
C LEU A 352 21.31 2.38 7.08
N LEU A 353 22.54 2.02 6.69
CA LEU A 353 22.91 0.63 6.39
C LEU A 353 22.73 -0.29 7.60
N VAL A 354 23.09 0.16 8.79
CA VAL A 354 22.87 -0.62 10.03
C VAL A 354 21.39 -0.95 10.21
N ARG A 355 20.49 0.04 10.04
CA ARG A 355 19.04 -0.18 10.12
C ARG A 355 18.50 -1.02 8.96
N ALA A 356 18.96 -0.79 7.74
CA ALA A 356 18.54 -1.55 6.57
C ALA A 356 18.93 -3.04 6.73
N LYS A 357 20.16 -3.33 7.17
CA LYS A 357 20.63 -4.68 7.46
C LYS A 357 19.88 -5.34 8.61
N ALA A 358 19.59 -4.61 9.69
CA ALA A 358 18.80 -5.13 10.80
C ALA A 358 17.39 -5.58 10.33
N ASN A 359 16.72 -4.75 9.53
CA ASN A 359 15.40 -5.09 8.99
C ASN A 359 15.46 -6.19 7.92
N SER A 360 16.54 -6.28 7.15
CA SER A 360 16.82 -7.41 6.26
C SER A 360 16.92 -8.73 7.02
N LEU A 361 17.70 -8.77 8.11
CA LEU A 361 17.80 -9.96 8.97
C LEU A 361 16.46 -10.28 9.65
N ALA A 362 15.68 -9.26 10.04
CA ALA A 362 14.35 -9.45 10.59
C ALA A 362 13.36 -10.03 9.56
N GLN A 363 13.47 -9.63 8.28
CA GLN A 363 12.73 -10.25 7.19
C GLN A 363 13.07 -11.75 7.08
N LEU A 364 14.33 -12.13 7.30
CA LEU A 364 14.78 -13.52 7.29
C LEU A 364 14.51 -14.28 8.61
N GLY A 365 13.91 -13.63 9.61
CA GLY A 365 13.63 -14.22 10.93
C GLY A 365 14.89 -14.53 11.75
N SER A 366 16.03 -13.92 11.40
CA SER A 366 17.36 -14.22 11.95
C SER A 366 17.98 -13.06 12.71
N TYR A 367 17.21 -12.01 13.03
CA TYR A 367 17.69 -10.87 13.79
C TYR A 367 17.69 -11.17 15.30
N THR A 368 18.79 -10.85 15.98
CA THR A 368 19.01 -11.19 17.40
C THR A 368 18.89 -9.98 18.34
N GLY A 369 18.94 -8.75 17.83
CA GLY A 369 18.93 -7.54 18.66
C GLY A 369 20.25 -7.25 19.41
N GLU A 370 21.29 -8.05 19.18
CA GLU A 370 22.60 -7.82 19.81
C GLU A 370 23.28 -6.55 19.26
N GLY A 371 23.82 -5.72 20.16
CA GLY A 371 24.56 -4.50 19.79
C GLY A 371 23.68 -3.27 19.51
N GLU A 372 22.40 -3.30 19.87
CA GLU A 372 21.47 -2.20 19.62
C GLU A 372 21.68 -0.99 20.55
N SER A 373 21.67 0.20 19.96
CA SER A 373 21.82 1.46 20.70
C SER A 373 20.58 1.81 21.49
N ASP A 374 20.73 2.64 22.53
CA ASP A 374 19.59 3.14 23.30
C ASP A 374 18.69 4.06 22.46
N GLU A 375 19.25 4.73 21.46
CA GLU A 375 18.51 5.55 20.49
C GLU A 375 17.52 4.71 19.69
N ALA A 376 17.91 3.51 19.24
CA ALA A 376 17.05 2.62 18.46
C ALA A 376 15.83 2.14 19.27
N LYS A 377 15.90 2.16 20.60
CA LYS A 377 14.83 1.74 21.53
C LYS A 377 13.78 2.83 21.75
N LYS A 378 14.05 4.09 21.41
CA LYS A 378 13.15 5.22 21.73
C LYS A 378 11.94 5.24 20.77
N GLY A 379 10.74 5.13 21.34
CA GLY A 379 9.47 5.19 20.61
C GLY A 379 9.29 6.49 19.81
N MET A 380 8.56 6.43 18.70
CA MET A 380 8.43 7.55 17.75
C MET A 380 6.99 8.01 17.55
N PHE A 381 6.06 7.55 18.39
CA PHE A 381 4.66 7.92 18.33
C PHE A 381 4.47 9.43 18.57
N GLN A 382 3.59 10.02 17.79
CA GLN A 382 3.12 11.39 17.95
C GLN A 382 1.60 11.35 17.79
N LYS A 383 0.87 11.79 18.81
CA LYS A 383 -0.59 11.80 18.81
C LYS A 383 -1.11 12.68 17.67
N GLY A 384 -2.02 12.15 16.87
CA GLY A 384 -2.59 12.85 15.72
C GLY A 384 -1.58 13.15 14.60
N TYR A 385 -0.55 12.32 14.43
CA TYR A 385 0.42 12.49 13.34
C TYR A 385 -0.21 12.40 11.95
N THR A 386 0.04 13.40 11.10
CA THR A 386 -0.42 13.46 9.71
C THR A 386 0.77 13.58 8.74
N TYR A 387 0.73 12.80 7.64
CA TYR A 387 1.76 12.68 6.60
C TYR A 387 1.64 13.71 5.47
#